data_AF-A0A4R5PNF7-F1
#
_entry.id   AF-A0A4R5PNF7-F1
#
_cell.length_a   1.000
_cell.length_b   1.000
_cell.length_c   1.000
_cell.angle_alpha   90.00
_cell.angle_beta   90.00
_cell.angle_gamma   90.00
#
_symmetry.space_group_name_H-M   'P 1'
#
loop_
_entity.id
_entity.type
_entity.pdbx_description
1 polymer ?
#
loop_
_entity_poly.entity_id
_entity_poly.type
_entity_poly.pdbx_seq_one_letter_code
_entity_poly.pdbx_strand_id
1 'polypeptide(L)' 'MTGTDHQHSAAVEEAAQWLSQQQEVPRPAVPHLRNMFGLHAVEAVEAIRLADQYRAKGRATG' A
#
# COMPACT_ATOMS: atom_id res chain seq x y z
N MET A 1 4.37 -22.25 14.19
CA MET A 1 4.77 -21.77 12.86
C MET A 1 3.64 -20.89 12.33
N THR A 2 3.70 -19.58 12.57
CA THR A 2 2.84 -18.54 11.94
C THR A 2 3.44 -17.17 12.31
N GLY A 3 4.56 -16.81 11.69
CA GLY A 3 5.22 -15.50 11.89
C GLY A 3 5.25 -14.64 10.62
N THR A 4 5.01 -15.26 9.47
CA THR A 4 5.14 -14.63 8.15
C THR A 4 3.97 -13.70 7.84
N ASP A 5 2.74 -14.07 8.23
CA ASP A 5 1.53 -13.32 7.83
C ASP A 5 1.49 -11.89 8.42
N HIS A 6 2.09 -11.67 9.60
CA HIS A 6 2.15 -10.34 10.21
C HIS A 6 3.20 -9.43 9.57
N GLN A 7 4.33 -9.97 9.09
CA GLN A 7 5.36 -9.15 8.43
C GLN A 7 4.89 -8.62 7.08
N HIS A 8 4.18 -9.45 6.32
CA HIS A 8 3.59 -9.07 5.04
C HIS A 8 2.51 -7.98 5.21
N SER A 9 1.68 -8.13 6.24
CA SER A 9 0.62 -7.15 6.56
C SER A 9 1.19 -5.77 6.90
N ALA A 10 2.26 -5.70 7.71
CA ALA A 10 2.87 -4.43 8.10
C ALA A 10 3.47 -3.68 6.91
N ALA A 11 4.19 -4.37 6.02
CA ALA A 11 4.80 -3.76 4.83
C ALA A 11 3.74 -3.28 3.83
N VAL A 12 2.61 -4.00 3.70
CA VAL A 12 1.45 -3.58 2.89
C VAL A 12 0.80 -2.32 3.44
N GLU A 13 0.60 -2.25 4.77
CA GLU A 13 0.04 -1.08 5.45
C GLU A 13 0.93 0.15 5.30
N GLU A 14 2.24 0.01 5.51
CA GLU A 14 3.21 1.09 5.32
C GLU A 14 3.22 1.60 3.87
N ALA A 15 3.24 0.69 2.89
CA ALA A 15 3.20 1.03 1.48
C ALA A 15 1.88 1.73 1.10
N ALA A 16 0.75 1.26 1.64
CA ALA A 16 -0.56 1.87 1.44
C ALA A 16 -0.65 3.27 2.05
N GLN A 17 -0.14 3.45 3.26
CA GLN A 17 -0.12 4.74 3.94
C GLN A 17 0.78 5.73 3.19
N TRP A 18 1.98 5.31 2.78
CA TRP A 18 2.87 6.11 1.95
C TRP A 18 2.19 6.51 0.64
N LEU A 19 1.57 5.55 -0.06
CA LEU A 19 0.90 5.81 -1.33
C LEU A 19 -0.30 6.74 -1.15
N SER A 20 -1.09 6.59 -0.08
CA SER A 20 -2.27 7.43 0.18
C SER A 20 -1.92 8.91 0.35
N GLN A 21 -0.73 9.21 0.87
CA GLN A 21 -0.17 10.55 1.02
C GLN A 21 0.39 11.12 -0.29
N GLN A 22 0.74 10.26 -1.27
CA GLN A 22 1.19 10.73 -2.58
C GLN A 22 0.02 11.35 -3.36
N GLN A 23 0.23 12.59 -3.82
CA GLN A 23 -0.73 13.35 -4.60
C GLN A 23 -0.77 12.85 -6.06
N GLU A 24 0.38 12.41 -6.58
CA GLU A 24 0.51 11.75 -7.89
C GLU A 24 0.96 10.30 -7.69
N VAL A 25 0.19 9.35 -8.21
CA VAL A 25 0.56 7.93 -8.14
C VAL A 25 1.69 7.65 -9.13
N PRO A 26 2.88 7.20 -8.66
CA PRO A 26 3.97 6.87 -9.56
C PRO A 26 3.53 5.74 -10.50
N ARG A 27 3.70 5.95 -11.82
CA ARG A 27 3.41 4.92 -12.83
C ARG A 27 4.73 4.34 -13.35
N PRO A 28 4.94 3.02 -13.29
CA PRO A 28 4.02 1.98 -12.81
C PRO A 28 4.09 1.76 -11.29
N ALA A 29 2.93 1.80 -10.60
CA ALA A 29 2.86 1.76 -9.13
C ALA A 29 3.32 0.42 -8.54
N VAL A 30 2.92 -0.70 -9.14
CA VAL A 30 3.24 -2.04 -8.64
C VAL A 30 4.75 -2.30 -8.61
N PRO A 31 5.53 -2.16 -9.71
CA PRO A 31 6.98 -2.32 -9.66
C PRO A 31 7.67 -1.35 -8.68
N HIS A 32 7.14 -0.15 -8.55
CA HIS A 32 7.70 0.86 -7.64
C HIS A 32 7.54 0.44 -6.18
N LEU A 33 6.34 0.05 -5.76
CA LEU A 33 6.08 -0.42 -4.39
C LEU A 33 6.86 -1.70 -4.07
N ARG A 34 6.97 -2.63 -5.03
CA ARG A 34 7.77 -3.85 -4.87
C ARG A 34 9.25 -3.54 -4.63
N ASN A 35 9.83 -2.61 -5.38
CA ASN A 35 11.24 -2.23 -5.21
C ASN A 35 11.49 -1.42 -3.95
N MET A 36 10.54 -0.59 -3.53
CA MET A 36 10.71 0.32 -2.39
C MET A 36 10.48 -0.38 -1.05
N PHE A 37 9.48 -1.26 -0.97
CA PHE A 37 9.05 -1.92 0.26
C PHE A 37 9.37 -3.42 0.29
N GLY A 38 9.97 -3.97 -0.77
CA GLY A 38 10.30 -5.40 -0.86
C GLY A 38 9.08 -6.32 -1.03
N LEU A 39 7.94 -5.77 -1.46
CA LEU A 39 6.68 -6.48 -1.58
C LEU A 39 6.63 -7.43 -2.80
N HIS A 40 5.78 -8.44 -2.71
CA HIS A 40 5.32 -9.25 -3.83
C HIS A 40 4.23 -8.53 -4.64
N ALA A 41 3.92 -9.05 -5.82
CA ALA A 41 2.93 -8.46 -6.72
C ALA A 41 1.53 -8.39 -6.09
N VAL A 42 1.12 -9.42 -5.33
CA VAL A 42 -0.18 -9.45 -4.65
C VAL A 42 -0.26 -8.37 -3.57
N GLU A 43 0.76 -8.30 -2.71
CA GLU A 43 0.89 -7.30 -1.65
C GLU A 43 0.89 -5.87 -2.19
N ALA A 44 1.57 -5.62 -3.32
CA ALA A 44 1.57 -4.31 -3.95
C ALA A 44 0.17 -3.91 -4.46
N VAL A 45 -0.62 -4.86 -4.96
CA VAL A 45 -2.02 -4.61 -5.37
C VAL A 45 -2.90 -4.34 -4.15
N GLU A 46 -2.69 -5.07 -3.06
CA GLU A 46 -3.39 -4.83 -1.79
C GLU A 46 -3.06 -3.45 -1.22
N ALA A 47 -1.78 -3.05 -1.24
CA ALA A 47 -1.34 -1.73 -0.80
C ALA A 47 -2.00 -0.61 -1.63
N ILE A 48 -2.12 -0.78 -2.94
CA ILE A 48 -2.83 0.17 -3.81
C ILE A 48 -4.31 0.29 -3.41
N ARG A 49 -4.99 -0.84 -3.23
CA ARG A 49 -6.39 -0.86 -2.81
C ARG A 49 -6.58 -0.22 -1.43
N LEU A 50 -5.67 -0.46 -0.50
CA LEU A 50 -5.72 0.09 0.85
C LEU A 50 -5.45 1.60 0.86
N ALA A 51 -4.53 2.07 0.03
CA ALA A 51 -4.25 3.50 -0.16
C ALA A 51 -5.48 4.27 -0.67
N ASP A 52 -6.23 3.69 -1.61
CA ASP A 52 -7.46 4.29 -2.12
C ASP A 52 -8.56 4.34 -1.05
N GLN A 53 -8.65 3.33 -0.20
CA GLN A 53 -9.54 3.35 0.97
C GLN A 53 -9.15 4.43 1.97
N TYR A 54 -7.85 4.65 2.24
CA TYR A 54 -7.39 5.72 3.11
C TYR A 54 -7.74 7.10 2.55
N ARG A 55 -7.54 7.30 1.24
CA ARG A 55 -7.96 8.53 0.54
C ARG A 55 -9.46 8.75 0.61
N ALA A 56 -10.26 7.69 0.43
CA ALA A 56 -11.71 7.76 0.50
C ALA A 56 -12.19 8.11 1.92
N LYS A 57 -11.61 7.48 2.95
CA LYS A 57 -11.90 7.78 4.37
C LYS A 57 -11.53 9.21 4.75
N GLY A 58 -10.42 9.74 4.25
CA GLY A 58 -10.01 11.13 4.48
C GLY A 58 -10.92 12.18 3.82
N ARG A 59 -11.73 11.78 2.82
CA ARG A 59 -12.69 12.66 2.13
C ARG A 59 -14.12 12.59 2.69
N ALA A 60 -14.40 11.69 3.65
CA ALA A 60 -15.75 11.47 4.21
C ALA A 60 -16.15 12.48 5.30
N THR A 61 -15.38 13.56 5.49
CA THR A 61 -15.72 14.69 6.37
C THR A 61 -15.80 15.97 5.54
N GLY A 62 -17.02 16.29 5.12
CA GLY A 62 -17.41 17.55 4.47
C GLY A 62 -18.91 17.71 4.58
#